data_AF-A0A3M5JQ74-F1
#
_entry.id   AF-A0A3M5JQ74-F1
#
_cell.length_a   1.000
_cell.length_b   1.000
_cell.length_c   1.000
_cell.angle_alpha   90.00
_cell.angle_beta   90.00
_cell.angle_gamma   90.00
#
_symmetry.space_group_name_H-M   'P 1'
#
loop_
_entity.id
_entity.type
_entity.pdbx_description
1 polymer ?
#
loop_
_entity_poly.entity_id
_entity_poly.type
_entity_poly.pdbx_seq_one_letter_code
_entity_poly.pdbx_strand_id
1 'polypeptide(L)'
;MGANSQLVSGYTEREGKSFRVLWSSASFNDLALMASPRVSKKERDAVANAFFNMQNDPDGSRVLREATELVHAPAPITFIPATEADYASYRDFYNSLPANLK
;
A
#
# COMPACT_ATOMS: atom_id res chain seq x y z
N MET A 1 -12.70 16.03 -12.72
CA MET A 1 -11.31 15.67 -12.37
C MET A 1 -11.36 14.94 -11.05
N GLY A 2 -10.91 13.67 -11.00
CA GLY A 2 -10.69 12.96 -9.74
C GLY A 2 -9.31 13.30 -9.17
N ALA A 3 -9.15 13.25 -7.86
CA ALA A 3 -7.87 13.45 -7.19
C ALA A 3 -7.67 12.35 -6.15
N ASN A 4 -6.41 11.93 -5.94
CA ASN A 4 -6.07 11.02 -4.86
C ASN A 4 -6.37 11.70 -3.51
N SER A 5 -7.05 10.98 -2.61
CA SER A 5 -7.53 11.52 -1.34
C SER A 5 -6.39 12.01 -0.43
N GLN A 6 -5.25 11.32 -0.40
CA GLN A 6 -4.10 11.74 0.41
C GLN A 6 -3.51 13.06 -0.08
N LEU A 7 -3.47 13.29 -1.40
CA LEU A 7 -3.02 14.56 -1.96
C LEU A 7 -3.95 15.72 -1.60
N VAL A 8 -5.27 15.49 -1.65
CA VAL A 8 -6.27 16.52 -1.27
C VAL A 8 -6.19 16.83 0.22
N SER A 9 -6.06 15.82 1.08
CA SER A 9 -5.88 16.00 2.52
C SER A 9 -4.61 16.80 2.82
N GLY A 10 -3.46 16.40 2.26
CA GLY A 10 -2.20 17.11 2.48
C GLY A 10 -2.20 18.55 1.93
N TYR A 11 -2.89 18.81 0.81
CA TYR A 11 -3.05 20.19 0.32
C TYR A 11 -3.97 21.01 1.22
N THR A 12 -5.08 20.44 1.70
CA THR A 12 -6.00 21.10 2.64
C THR A 12 -5.27 21.50 3.93
N GLU A 13 -4.43 20.62 4.47
CA GLU A 13 -3.60 20.88 5.65
C GLU A 13 -2.59 22.01 5.43
N ARG A 14 -1.93 22.05 4.27
CA ARG A 14 -0.92 23.09 3.98
C ARG A 14 -1.53 24.45 3.67
N GLU A 15 -2.66 24.49 2.96
CA GLU A 15 -3.20 25.71 2.37
C GLU A 15 -4.45 26.23 3.08
N GLY A 16 -4.99 25.48 4.04
CA GLY A 16 -6.22 25.83 4.75
C GLY A 16 -7.48 25.87 3.87
N LYS A 17 -7.41 25.34 2.64
CA LYS A 17 -8.53 25.34 1.68
C LYS A 17 -9.33 24.06 1.77
N SER A 18 -10.61 24.18 2.11
CA SER A 18 -11.51 23.02 2.21
C SER A 18 -12.08 22.61 0.85
N PHE A 19 -12.10 21.31 0.58
CA PHE A 19 -12.76 20.73 -0.59
C PHE A 19 -14.05 20.02 -0.17
N ARG A 20 -15.09 20.15 -1.00
CA ARG A 20 -16.30 19.33 -0.87
C ARG A 20 -16.14 18.07 -1.71
N VAL A 21 -16.10 16.91 -1.05
CA VAL A 21 -16.10 15.60 -1.73
C VAL A 21 -17.49 15.37 -2.33
N LEU A 22 -17.55 15.15 -3.65
CA LEU A 22 -18.80 14.83 -4.36
C LEU A 22 -18.99 13.31 -4.52
N TRP A 23 -17.89 12.57 -4.65
CA TRP A 23 -17.88 11.12 -4.78
C TRP A 23 -16.48 10.59 -4.44
N SER A 24 -16.43 9.39 -3.85
CA SER A 24 -15.18 8.66 -3.55
C SER A 24 -15.30 7.24 -4.08
N SER A 25 -14.20 6.71 -4.61
CA SER A 25 -14.08 5.29 -4.92
C SER A 25 -13.97 4.45 -3.65
N ALA A 26 -13.99 3.11 -3.81
CA ALA A 26 -13.51 2.21 -2.77
C ALA A 26 -12.05 2.50 -2.40
N SER A 27 -11.63 2.01 -1.23
CA SER A 27 -10.23 2.10 -0.81
C SER A 27 -9.36 1.19 -1.68
N PHE A 28 -8.22 1.72 -2.11
CA PHE A 28 -7.16 0.97 -2.76
C PHE A 28 -5.95 1.04 -1.83
N ASN A 29 -5.61 -0.10 -1.23
CA ASN A 29 -4.46 -0.20 -0.35
C ASN A 29 -3.17 -0.13 -1.16
N ASP A 30 -2.07 0.21 -0.48
CA ASP A 30 -0.72 0.14 -1.05
C ASP A 30 -0.46 -1.25 -1.63
N LEU A 31 0.27 -1.29 -2.73
CA LEU A 31 0.58 -2.54 -3.42
C LEU A 31 1.45 -3.41 -2.50
N ALA A 32 0.98 -4.61 -2.18
CA ALA A 32 1.81 -5.54 -1.42
C ALA A 32 2.99 -6.03 -2.27
N LEU A 33 4.04 -6.48 -1.59
CA LEU A 33 5.13 -7.20 -2.24
C LEU A 33 4.59 -8.51 -2.81
N MET A 34 4.65 -8.65 -4.12
CA MET A 34 4.21 -9.85 -4.83
C MET A 34 5.38 -10.77 -5.13
N ALA A 35 5.16 -12.07 -4.98
CA ALA A 35 6.13 -13.09 -5.34
C ALA A 35 5.70 -13.82 -6.61
N SER A 36 6.66 -14.11 -7.49
CA SER A 36 6.43 -14.93 -8.68
C SER A 36 5.90 -16.32 -8.31
N PRO A 37 4.94 -16.89 -9.07
CA PRO A 37 4.46 -18.25 -8.87
C PRO A 37 5.55 -19.33 -8.99
N ARG A 38 6.71 -18.98 -9.58
CA ARG A 38 7.86 -19.88 -9.73
C ARG A 38 8.67 -20.03 -8.44
N VAL A 39 8.50 -19.15 -7.45
CA VAL A 39 9.21 -19.22 -6.17
C VAL A 39 8.51 -20.24 -5.28
N SER A 40 9.26 -21.11 -4.62
CA SER A 40 8.67 -22.14 -3.76
C SER A 40 7.90 -21.51 -2.59
N LYS A 41 6.89 -22.20 -2.08
CA LYS A 41 6.15 -21.73 -0.89
C LYS A 41 7.09 -21.49 0.30
N LYS A 42 8.05 -22.40 0.53
CA LYS A 42 9.03 -22.31 1.62
C LYS A 42 9.84 -21.01 1.56
N GLU A 43 10.35 -20.66 0.39
CA GLU A 43 11.15 -19.43 0.22
C GLU A 43 10.29 -18.18 0.37
N ARG A 44 9.07 -18.18 -0.20
CA ARG A 44 8.13 -17.06 -0.04
C ARG A 44 7.79 -16.81 1.44
N ASP A 45 7.48 -17.88 2.18
CA ASP A 45 7.13 -17.79 3.59
C ASP A 45 8.34 -17.31 4.43
N ALA A 46 9.55 -17.78 4.13
CA ALA A 46 10.77 -17.33 4.81
C ALA A 46 11.04 -15.84 4.59
N VAL A 47 10.92 -15.36 3.34
CA VAL A 47 11.11 -13.95 3.00
C VAL A 47 10.01 -13.09 3.63
N ALA A 48 8.75 -13.51 3.57
CA ALA A 48 7.64 -12.80 4.21
C ALA A 48 7.86 -12.65 5.73
N ASN A 49 8.26 -13.74 6.40
CA ASN A 49 8.56 -13.71 7.83
C ASN A 49 9.74 -12.78 8.16
N ALA A 50 10.76 -12.69 7.30
CA ALA A 50 11.85 -11.74 7.48
C ALA A 50 11.33 -10.29 7.44
N PHE A 51 10.48 -9.95 6.46
CA PHE A 51 9.86 -8.63 6.37
C PHE A 51 8.95 -8.31 7.58
N PHE A 52 8.12 -9.26 8.01
CA PHE A 52 7.21 -9.05 9.15
C PHE A 52 7.90 -8.89 10.49
N ASN A 53 9.17 -9.32 10.61
CA ASN A 53 9.95 -9.21 11.83
C ASN A 53 11.06 -8.16 11.72
N MET A 54 11.13 -7.45 10.61
CA MET A 54 12.19 -6.47 10.33
C MET A 54 12.23 -5.36 11.38
N GLN A 55 11.08 -4.95 11.93
CA GLN A 55 10.99 -3.96 13.01
C GLN A 55 11.55 -4.46 14.35
N ASN A 56 11.62 -5.79 14.55
CA ASN A 56 12.16 -6.42 15.75
C ASN A 56 13.66 -6.72 15.61
N ASP A 57 14.20 -6.63 14.40
CA ASP A 57 15.63 -6.78 14.10
C ASP A 57 16.33 -5.41 14.14
N PRO A 58 17.49 -5.26 14.81
CA PRO A 58 18.17 -3.96 14.90
C PRO A 58 18.55 -3.35 13.54
N ASP A 59 19.02 -4.16 12.59
CA ASP A 59 19.39 -3.70 11.26
C ASP A 59 18.13 -3.43 10.42
N GLY A 60 17.13 -4.30 10.52
CA GLY A 60 15.84 -4.12 9.88
C GLY A 60 15.15 -2.82 10.31
N SER A 61 15.10 -2.55 11.61
CA SER A 61 14.51 -1.32 12.18
C SER A 61 15.23 -0.06 11.70
N ARG A 62 16.57 -0.12 11.58
CA ARG A 62 17.35 0.97 10.98
C ARG A 62 16.96 1.22 9.53
N VAL A 63 16.85 0.18 8.71
CA VAL A 63 16.46 0.31 7.29
C VAL A 63 15.03 0.86 7.16
N LEU A 64 14.09 0.40 7.99
CA LEU A 64 12.71 0.92 7.98
C LEU A 64 12.66 2.41 8.36
N ARG A 65 13.47 2.84 9.32
CA ARG A 65 13.60 4.26 9.70
C ARG A 65 14.19 5.09 8.56
N GLU A 66 15.32 4.66 7.99
CA GLU A 66 15.96 5.33 6.85
C GLU A 66 15.00 5.45 5.66
N ALA A 67 14.22 4.41 5.37
CA ALA A 67 13.20 4.44 4.33
C ALA A 67 12.07 5.43 4.65
N THR A 68 11.58 5.44 5.90
CA THR A 68 10.54 6.37 6.37
C THR A 68 10.99 7.83 6.20
N GLU A 69 12.22 8.13 6.59
CA GLU A 69 12.83 9.46 6.45
C GLU A 69 12.99 9.84 4.98
N LEU A 70 13.48 8.92 4.14
CA LEU A 70 13.72 9.13 2.72
C LEU A 70 12.45 9.51 1.94
N VAL A 71 11.32 8.87 2.26
CA VAL A 71 10.04 9.16 1.58
C VAL A 71 9.19 10.20 2.32
N HIS A 72 9.72 10.79 3.39
CA HIS A 72 9.00 11.73 4.25
C HIS A 72 7.63 11.22 4.71
N ALA A 73 7.55 9.94 5.07
CA ALA A 73 6.30 9.34 5.52
C ALA A 73 5.88 9.94 6.88
N PRO A 74 4.57 10.23 7.07
CA PRO A 74 4.07 10.85 8.31
C PRO A 74 4.09 9.89 9.50
N ALA A 75 4.23 8.59 9.26
CA ALA A 75 4.34 7.54 10.27
C ALA A 75 5.40 6.51 9.85
N PRO A 76 6.00 5.79 10.81
CA PRO A 76 6.96 4.72 10.52
C PRO A 76 6.39 3.68 9.56
N ILE A 77 7.14 3.38 8.50
CA ILE A 77 6.78 2.35 7.53
C ILE A 77 7.13 0.98 8.11
N THR A 78 6.18 0.05 8.06
CA THR A 78 6.35 -1.34 8.48
C THR A 78 5.69 -2.28 7.48
N PHE A 79 6.09 -3.56 7.49
CA PHE A 79 5.44 -4.60 6.69
C PHE A 79 4.37 -5.30 7.52
N ILE A 80 3.19 -5.47 6.94
CA ILE A 80 2.08 -6.23 7.52
C ILE A 80 1.67 -7.36 6.58
N PRO A 81 1.14 -8.49 7.10
CA PRO A 81 0.62 -9.55 6.26
C PRO A 81 -0.55 -9.05 5.39
N ALA A 82 -0.42 -9.22 4.08
CA ALA A 82 -1.50 -8.99 3.14
C ALA A 82 -2.31 -10.28 2.96
N THR A 83 -3.62 -10.12 2.75
CA THR A 83 -4.58 -11.20 2.50
C THR A 83 -5.26 -11.00 1.16
N GLU A 84 -5.96 -12.02 0.67
CA GLU A 84 -6.76 -11.90 -0.56
C GLU A 84 -7.84 -10.81 -0.46
N ALA A 85 -8.32 -10.50 0.75
CA ALA A 85 -9.32 -9.46 0.98
C ALA A 85 -8.80 -8.06 0.66
N ASP A 86 -7.50 -7.81 0.85
CA ASP A 86 -6.86 -6.52 0.54
C ASP A 86 -6.87 -6.20 -0.95
N TYR A 87 -7.12 -7.20 -1.80
CA TYR A 87 -7.21 -7.09 -3.25
C TYR A 87 -8.63 -7.08 -3.79
N ALA A 88 -9.67 -7.07 -2.93
CA ALA A 88 -11.06 -7.10 -3.37
C ALA A 88 -11.39 -5.94 -4.33
N SER A 89 -11.05 -4.70 -3.96
CA SER A 89 -11.28 -3.51 -4.80
C SER A 89 -10.62 -3.61 -6.19
N TYR A 90 -9.42 -4.20 -6.26
CA TYR A 90 -8.70 -4.38 -7.53
C TYR A 90 -9.38 -5.43 -8.41
N ARG A 91 -9.83 -6.55 -7.81
CA ARG A 91 -10.57 -7.60 -8.52
C ARG A 91 -11.92 -7.10 -9.01
N ASP A 92 -12.66 -6.36 -8.19
CA ASP A 92 -13.96 -5.81 -8.55
C ASP A 92 -13.82 -4.82 -9.71
N PHE A 93 -12.79 -3.96 -9.65
CA PHE A 93 -12.45 -3.07 -10.75
C PHE A 93 -12.18 -3.85 -12.05
N TYR A 94 -11.28 -4.83 -12.02
CA TYR A 94 -10.99 -5.65 -13.20
C TYR A 94 -12.22 -6.42 -13.73
N ASN A 95 -13.05 -6.95 -12.83
CA ASN A 95 -14.27 -7.67 -13.19
C ASN A 95 -15.33 -6.77 -13.82
N SER A 96 -15.36 -5.49 -13.44
CA SER A 96 -16.25 -4.46 -13.99
C SER A 96 -15.82 -3.93 -15.37
N LEU A 97 -14.63 -4.28 -15.85
CA LEU A 97 -14.15 -3.84 -17.15
C LEU A 97 -15.04 -4.41 -18.28
N PRO A 98 -15.33 -3.63 -19.34
CA PRO A 98 -16.01 -4.15 -20.52
C PRO A 98 -15.18 -5.26 -21.19
N ALA A 99 -15.84 -6.18 -21.90
CA ALA A 99 -15.20 -7.39 -22.44
C ALA A 99 -14.02 -7.13 -23.40
N ASN A 100 -13.95 -5.95 -24.03
CA ASN A 100 -12.84 -5.55 -24.89
C ASN A 100 -11.61 -5.01 -24.13
N LEU A 101 -11.70 -4.91 -22.79
CA LEU A 101 -10.63 -4.44 -21.90
C LEU A 101 -10.27 -5.48 -20.81
N LYS A 102 -10.94 -6.64 -20.79
CA LYS A 102 -10.52 -7.80 -19.99
C LYS A 102 -9.37 -8.52 -20.70
#